data_AF-A0A3B9E8U5-F1
#
_entry.id   AF-A0A3B9E8U5-F1
#
_cell.length_a   1.000
_cell.length_b   1.000
_cell.length_c   1.000
_cell.angle_alpha   90.00
_cell.angle_beta   90.00
_cell.angle_gamma   90.00
#
_symmetry.space_group_name_H-M   'P 1'
#
loop_
_entity.id
_entity.type
_entity.pdbx_description
1 polymer ?
#
loop_
_entity_poly.entity_id
_entity_poly.type
_entity_poly.pdbx_seq_one_letter_code
_entity_poly.pdbx_strand_id
1 'polypeptide(L)'
;MAIEGPIKELSLMDLFQLLAMSRKSGVLTLDCTRNVGQVFFVSGNIIRSTLQQGQEKLGQMMLSSGKLSKDQLDILLKEQASAKQKKKIGALAVVRGFATKNAVGAMLKTQVEETVSTIMSWQEGYFRFEDMELVPDPDLAFVQITENVIMEVSRRLDEWSKIQSKLPDLDMVLTLAPGSDLTSARLDLRPEEWLILANIDGQKTARQVIASVGGREFETAKVIYGLCATGLVKATALKGPLSLDIQEPVMDPIKTGLELIKKDQLEKAIETFSEILIKEPDSPLAHLYLAEAYFKTESFDEAIMEYKLASQGRDDNPEINYCLGFAYAKIGRLELAVERWERFLSFSHDDKRAGKIRELVDLAVRWAEGLEEKAAVADGRQTMAGFDKPAEPAPELSPEVKAWLERMKKLKERRLPIMGE
;
A
#
# COMPACT_ATOMS: atom_id res chain seq x y z
N MET A 1 33.54 15.34 2.51
CA MET A 1 33.03 14.03 2.99
C MET A 1 31.59 13.94 2.54
N ALA A 2 31.21 12.87 1.85
CA ALA A 2 29.82 12.66 1.48
C ALA A 2 29.06 12.18 2.71
N ILE A 3 27.89 12.76 2.98
CA ILE A 3 27.00 12.29 4.05
C ILE A 3 25.91 11.48 3.35
N GLU A 4 25.80 10.19 3.65
CA GLU A 4 24.83 9.30 3.02
C GLU A 4 24.24 8.32 4.03
N GLY A 5 23.01 7.90 3.78
CA GLY A 5 22.29 7.00 4.68
C GLY A 5 20.83 6.82 4.28
N PRO A 6 20.14 5.86 4.92
CA PRO A 6 18.71 5.68 4.72
C PRO A 6 17.91 6.76 5.46
N ILE A 7 16.77 7.15 4.89
CA ILE A 7 15.88 8.19 5.45
C ILE A 7 15.33 7.79 6.84
N LYS A 8 15.20 6.49 7.12
CA LYS A 8 14.69 5.99 8.41
C LYS A 8 15.64 6.24 9.60
N GLU A 9 16.94 6.37 9.35
CA GLU A 9 17.96 6.48 10.41
C GLU A 9 18.20 7.94 10.84
N LEU A 10 17.97 8.90 9.95
CA LEU A 10 18.13 10.31 10.20
C LEU A 10 16.94 11.08 9.63
N SER A 11 16.22 11.81 10.50
CA SER A 11 15.14 12.70 10.08
C SER A 11 15.66 13.68 9.02
N LEU A 12 14.92 13.80 7.90
CA LEU A 12 15.26 14.75 6.84
C LEU A 12 15.27 16.20 7.35
N MET A 13 14.48 16.51 8.38
CA MET A 13 14.51 17.83 9.02
C MET A 13 15.87 18.07 9.71
N ASP A 14 16.36 17.09 10.48
CA ASP A 14 17.63 17.18 11.17
C ASP A 14 18.79 17.28 10.18
N LEU A 15 18.71 16.55 9.05
CA LEU A 15 19.69 16.64 7.98
C LEU A 15 19.73 18.05 7.37
N PHE A 16 18.58 18.65 7.02
CA PHE A 16 18.54 20.01 6.49
C PHE A 16 19.07 21.03 7.51
N GLN A 17 18.72 20.86 8.80
CA GLN A 17 19.20 21.72 9.87
C GLN A 17 20.73 21.59 10.05
N LEU A 18 21.27 20.38 9.98
CA LEU A 18 22.71 20.14 10.04
C LEU A 18 23.43 20.82 8.88
N LEU A 19 22.93 20.67 7.65
CA LEU A 19 23.50 21.32 6.46
C LEU A 19 23.46 22.85 6.57
N ALA A 20 22.39 23.41 7.14
CA ALA A 20 22.25 24.84 7.38
C ALA A 20 23.25 25.35 8.44
N MET A 21 23.29 24.71 9.62
CA MET A 21 24.18 25.08 10.74
C MET A 21 25.66 24.96 10.38
N SER A 22 26.01 23.92 9.61
CA SER A 22 27.38 23.71 9.13
C SER A 22 27.75 24.54 7.90
N ARG A 23 26.82 25.37 7.40
CA ARG A 23 26.97 26.21 6.21
C ARG A 23 27.51 25.45 4.99
N LYS A 24 27.03 24.22 4.79
CA LYS A 24 27.49 23.36 3.72
C LYS A 24 26.99 23.85 2.36
N SER A 25 27.84 23.69 1.35
CA SER A 25 27.51 23.93 -0.05
C SER A 25 27.57 22.60 -0.78
N GLY A 26 26.57 22.29 -1.60
CA GLY A 26 26.51 21.01 -2.27
C GLY A 26 25.13 20.60 -2.71
N VAL A 27 25.01 19.34 -3.12
CA VAL A 27 23.77 18.77 -3.62
C VAL A 27 23.35 17.64 -2.72
N LEU A 28 22.16 17.77 -2.14
CA LEU A 28 21.47 16.68 -1.48
C LEU A 28 20.59 15.98 -2.51
N THR A 29 20.89 14.73 -2.80
CA THR A 29 20.06 13.84 -3.62
C THR A 29 19.31 12.89 -2.71
N LEU A 30 18.00 12.75 -2.90
CA LEU A 30 17.15 11.81 -2.19
C LEU A 30 16.47 10.89 -3.21
N ASP A 31 16.61 9.60 -3.00
CA ASP A 31 16.07 8.55 -3.85
C ASP A 31 15.01 7.76 -3.06
N CYS A 32 13.79 7.76 -3.56
CA CYS A 32 12.67 6.99 -3.04
C CYS A 32 12.14 6.06 -4.14
N THR A 33 11.50 4.96 -3.76
CA THR A 33 11.06 3.87 -4.67
C THR A 33 10.28 4.32 -5.92
N ARG A 34 9.67 5.52 -5.90
CA ARG A 34 8.87 6.07 -7.02
C ARG A 34 9.37 7.40 -7.58
N ASN A 35 10.30 8.11 -6.93
CA ASN A 35 10.71 9.45 -7.35
C ASN A 35 12.08 9.85 -6.77
N VAL A 36 12.80 10.71 -7.49
CA VAL A 36 14.10 11.25 -7.07
C VAL A 36 14.01 12.76 -6.91
N GLY A 37 14.47 13.27 -5.76
CA GLY A 37 14.51 14.68 -5.41
C GLY A 37 15.95 15.17 -5.26
N GLN A 38 16.23 16.40 -5.68
CA GLN A 38 17.52 17.05 -5.44
C GLN A 38 17.33 18.45 -4.88
N VAL A 39 18.11 18.80 -3.86
CA VAL A 39 18.12 20.12 -3.24
C VAL A 39 19.55 20.66 -3.23
N PHE A 40 19.71 21.88 -3.73
CA PHE A 40 20.99 22.53 -3.97
C PHE A 40 21.22 23.59 -2.89
N PHE A 41 22.32 23.45 -2.16
CA PHE A 41 22.69 24.29 -1.04
C PHE A 41 23.92 25.15 -1.34
N VAL A 42 23.90 26.41 -0.90
CA VAL A 42 25.05 27.32 -0.89
C VAL A 42 25.13 27.96 0.48
N SER A 43 26.24 27.74 1.19
CA SER A 43 26.48 28.26 2.53
C SER A 43 25.33 27.95 3.51
N GLY A 44 24.77 26.75 3.40
CA GLY A 44 23.65 26.29 4.22
C GLY A 44 22.26 26.75 3.76
N ASN A 45 22.16 27.55 2.69
CA ASN A 45 20.89 28.06 2.15
C ASN A 45 20.48 27.35 0.87
N ILE A 46 19.17 27.22 0.61
CA ILE A 46 18.65 26.55 -0.58
C ILE A 46 18.60 27.53 -1.76
N ILE A 47 19.22 27.16 -2.87
CA ILE A 47 19.21 27.97 -4.12
C ILE A 47 18.33 27.36 -5.21
N ARG A 48 18.06 26.06 -5.14
CA ARG A 48 17.28 25.33 -6.14
C ARG A 48 16.81 23.99 -5.57
N SER A 49 15.67 23.53 -6.05
CA SER A 49 15.23 22.15 -5.85
C SER A 49 14.66 21.58 -7.16
N THR A 50 14.76 20.27 -7.32
CA THR A 50 14.21 19.54 -8.46
C THR A 50 13.59 18.22 -8.02
N LEU A 51 12.50 17.83 -8.67
CA LEU A 51 11.91 16.50 -8.57
C LEU A 51 11.88 15.89 -9.96
N GLN A 52 12.22 14.60 -10.07
CA GLN A 52 12.27 13.90 -11.35
C GLN A 52 10.87 13.79 -11.98
N GLN A 53 9.85 13.49 -11.16
CA GLN A 53 8.45 13.43 -11.56
C GLN A 53 7.57 14.35 -10.71
N GLY A 54 6.51 14.89 -11.31
CA GLY A 54 5.51 15.70 -10.61
C GLY A 54 5.90 17.16 -10.36
N GLN A 55 7.10 17.61 -10.74
CA GLN A 55 7.48 19.01 -10.59
C GLN A 55 6.79 19.88 -11.64
N GLU A 56 5.99 20.85 -11.20
CA GLU A 56 5.44 21.86 -12.11
C GLU A 56 6.58 22.73 -12.68
N LYS A 57 6.53 22.99 -13.99
CA LYS A 57 7.52 23.82 -14.66
C LYS A 57 7.27 25.28 -14.32
N LEU A 58 8.32 26.04 -14.01
CA LEU A 58 8.23 27.46 -13.67
C LEU A 58 7.41 28.29 -14.67
N GLY A 59 7.53 28.02 -15.97
CA GLY A 59 6.73 28.70 -17.00
C GLY A 59 5.22 28.43 -16.91
N GLN A 60 4.84 27.20 -16.53
CA GLN A 60 3.43 26.84 -16.30
C GLN A 60 2.92 27.47 -15.01
N MET A 61 3.71 27.47 -13.93
CA MET A 61 3.37 28.16 -12.68
C MET A 61 3.13 29.67 -12.90
N MET A 62 3.94 30.31 -13.74
CA MET A 62 3.77 31.72 -14.08
C MET A 62 2.53 31.97 -14.95
N LEU A 63 2.14 31.01 -15.79
CA LEU A 63 0.91 31.08 -16.57
C LEU A 63 -0.33 30.90 -15.68
N SER A 64 -0.33 29.88 -14.80
CA SER A 64 -1.46 29.57 -13.90
C SER A 64 -1.69 30.67 -12.86
N SER A 65 -0.62 31.31 -12.39
CA SER A 65 -0.70 32.48 -11.49
C SER A 65 -1.00 33.82 -12.21
N GLY A 66 -1.22 33.79 -13.53
CA GLY A 66 -1.53 34.97 -14.34
C GLY A 66 -0.37 35.98 -14.47
N LYS A 67 0.86 35.58 -14.13
CA LYS A 67 2.07 36.42 -14.27
C LYS A 67 2.60 36.45 -15.70
N LEU A 68 2.26 35.45 -16.50
CA LEU A 68 2.50 35.40 -17.94
C LEU A 68 1.21 35.06 -18.67
N SER A 69 1.01 35.64 -19.85
CA SER A 69 0.00 35.15 -20.79
C SER A 69 0.52 33.93 -21.56
N LYS A 70 -0.39 33.17 -22.17
CA LYS A 70 -0.04 32.02 -23.00
C LYS A 70 0.89 32.43 -24.15
N ASP A 71 0.59 33.57 -24.79
CA ASP A 71 1.40 34.11 -25.88
C ASP A 71 2.82 34.50 -25.41
N GLN A 72 2.92 35.11 -24.23
CA GLN A 72 4.21 35.47 -23.63
C GLN A 72 5.05 34.22 -23.33
N LEU A 73 4.42 33.16 -22.79
CA LEU A 73 5.10 31.90 -22.51
C LEU A 73 5.59 31.23 -23.80
N ASP A 74 4.77 31.23 -24.87
CA ASP A 74 5.14 30.66 -26.16
C ASP A 74 6.33 31.37 -26.80
N ILE A 75 6.41 32.70 -26.66
CA ILE A 75 7.58 33.49 -27.11
C ILE A 75 8.85 33.04 -26.33
N LEU A 76 8.76 32.94 -25.01
CA LEU A 76 9.88 32.54 -24.16
C LEU A 76 10.36 31.11 -24.47
N LEU A 77 9.44 30.18 -24.74
CA LEU A 77 9.77 28.80 -25.10
C LEU A 77 10.47 28.71 -26.47
N LYS A 78 10.00 29.46 -27.47
CA LYS A 78 10.65 29.54 -28.79
C LYS A 78 12.05 30.12 -28.69
N GLU A 79 12.23 31.17 -27.89
CA GLU A 79 13.53 31.79 -27.65
C GLU A 79 14.49 30.85 -26.92
N GLN A 80 14.00 30.10 -25.92
CA GLN A 80 14.79 29.09 -25.23
C GLN A 80 15.24 27.96 -26.17
N ALA A 81 14.38 27.54 -27.11
CA ALA A 81 14.71 26.52 -28.11
C ALA A 81 15.73 27.01 -29.16
N SER A 82 15.71 28.30 -29.49
CA SER A 82 16.58 28.92 -30.50
C SER A 82 17.95 29.32 -29.94
N ALA A 83 18.07 29.48 -28.63
CA ALA A 83 19.32 29.89 -27.99
C ALA A 83 20.34 28.74 -27.93
N LYS A 84 21.59 29.00 -28.37
CA LYS A 84 22.72 28.07 -28.22
C LYS A 84 23.01 27.69 -26.76
N GLN A 85 22.57 28.52 -25.81
CA GLN A 85 22.68 28.29 -24.37
C GLN A 85 21.28 28.18 -23.78
N LYS A 86 20.99 27.10 -23.03
CA LYS A 86 19.70 26.87 -22.37
C LYS A 86 19.48 27.86 -21.22
N LYS A 87 19.20 29.13 -21.54
CA LYS A 87 18.81 30.15 -20.55
C LYS A 87 17.52 29.71 -19.86
N LYS A 88 17.41 29.99 -18.56
CA LYS A 88 16.23 29.64 -17.76
C LYS A 88 15.06 30.56 -18.12
N ILE A 89 13.84 30.01 -18.18
CA ILE A 89 12.62 30.76 -18.52
C ILE A 89 12.43 31.97 -17.60
N GLY A 90 12.73 31.82 -16.30
CA GLY A 90 12.63 32.92 -15.34
C GLY A 90 13.54 34.11 -15.69
N ALA A 91 14.80 33.85 -16.05
CA ALA A 91 15.73 34.91 -16.46
C ALA A 91 15.28 35.58 -17.76
N LEU A 92 14.83 34.80 -18.75
CA LEU A 92 14.29 35.33 -20.01
C LEU A 92 13.04 36.20 -19.78
N ALA A 93 12.13 35.78 -18.90
CA ALA A 93 10.94 36.55 -18.55
C ALA A 93 11.28 37.91 -17.95
N VAL A 94 12.34 37.99 -17.14
CA VAL A 94 12.84 39.25 -16.57
C VAL A 94 13.49 40.12 -17.64
N VAL A 95 14.36 39.55 -18.49
CA VAL A 95 15.04 40.28 -19.56
C VAL A 95 14.05 40.87 -20.58
N ARG A 96 12.98 40.13 -20.90
CA ARG A 96 11.90 40.59 -21.80
C ARG A 96 10.92 41.55 -21.15
N GLY A 97 11.02 41.79 -19.84
CA GLY A 97 10.09 42.62 -19.09
C GLY A 97 8.69 42.02 -18.92
N PHE A 98 8.51 40.73 -19.21
CA PHE A 98 7.23 40.04 -19.02
C PHE A 98 6.95 39.76 -17.53
N ALA A 99 7.99 39.62 -16.71
CA ALA A 99 7.88 39.46 -15.27
C ALA A 99 8.98 40.22 -14.53
N THR A 100 8.73 40.60 -13.28
CA THR A 100 9.75 41.21 -12.43
C THR A 100 10.62 40.15 -11.75
N LYS A 101 11.85 40.51 -11.38
CA LYS A 101 12.73 39.63 -10.59
C LYS A 101 12.06 39.13 -9.32
N ASN A 102 11.28 39.99 -8.65
CA ASN A 102 10.52 39.63 -7.45
C ASN A 102 9.41 38.62 -7.75
N ALA A 103 8.69 38.76 -8.87
CA ALA A 103 7.65 37.82 -9.26
C ALA A 103 8.24 36.43 -9.56
N VAL A 104 9.36 36.37 -10.29
CA VAL A 104 10.05 35.10 -10.56
C VAL A 104 10.62 34.50 -9.27
N GLY A 105 11.22 35.31 -8.40
CA GLY A 105 11.72 34.88 -7.10
C GLY A 105 10.62 34.30 -6.20
N ALA A 106 9.43 34.90 -6.20
CA ALA A 106 8.28 34.36 -5.47
C ALA A 106 7.85 32.98 -5.99
N MET A 107 7.85 32.76 -7.32
CA MET A 107 7.53 31.46 -7.90
C MET A 107 8.60 30.40 -7.60
N LEU A 108 9.88 30.77 -7.65
CA LEU A 108 10.98 29.89 -7.24
C LEU A 108 10.88 29.53 -5.76
N LYS A 109 10.50 30.49 -4.89
CA LYS A 109 10.24 30.23 -3.47
C LYS A 109 9.14 29.18 -3.31
N THR A 110 8.00 29.36 -3.96
CA THR A 110 6.90 28.39 -3.93
C THR A 110 7.34 27.01 -4.42
N GLN A 111 8.08 26.94 -5.53
CA GLN A 111 8.59 25.70 -6.08
C GLN A 111 9.55 24.97 -5.12
N VAL A 112 10.40 25.71 -4.40
CA VAL A 112 11.28 25.15 -3.37
C VAL A 112 10.48 24.59 -2.21
N GLU A 113 9.55 25.37 -1.65
CA GLU A 113 8.71 24.93 -0.53
C GLU A 113 7.89 23.68 -0.87
N GLU A 114 7.27 23.63 -2.04
CA GLU A 114 6.48 22.48 -2.49
C GLU A 114 7.36 21.24 -2.68
N THR A 115 8.51 21.40 -3.33
CA THR A 115 9.45 20.28 -3.53
C THR A 115 9.98 19.75 -2.21
N VAL A 116 10.41 20.63 -1.30
CA VAL A 116 10.92 20.23 0.01
C VAL A 116 9.81 19.62 0.85
N SER A 117 8.58 20.13 0.78
CA SER A 117 7.42 19.53 1.46
C SER A 117 7.16 18.11 0.98
N THR A 118 7.21 17.85 -0.34
CA THR A 118 7.07 16.49 -0.88
C THR A 118 8.19 15.58 -0.38
N ILE A 119 9.44 16.05 -0.42
CA ILE A 119 10.60 15.27 0.04
C ILE A 119 10.47 14.94 1.54
N MET A 120 10.06 15.91 2.37
CA MET A 120 9.91 15.74 3.82
C MET A 120 8.77 14.77 4.19
N SER A 121 7.85 14.48 3.26
CA SER A 121 6.78 13.49 3.47
C SER A 121 7.24 12.03 3.26
N TRP A 122 8.43 11.81 2.68
CA TRP A 122 8.93 10.47 2.39
C TRP A 122 9.37 9.76 3.68
N GLN A 123 8.78 8.59 3.94
CA GLN A 123 9.08 7.74 5.10
C GLN A 123 10.21 6.74 4.84
N GLU A 124 10.49 6.45 3.57
CA GLU A 124 11.50 5.47 3.14
C GLU A 124 12.30 6.01 1.97
N GLY A 125 13.57 5.62 1.89
CA GLY A 125 14.47 6.00 0.80
C GLY A 125 15.91 6.13 1.27
N TYR A 126 16.76 6.62 0.38
CA TYR A 126 18.18 6.83 0.62
C TYR A 126 18.57 8.26 0.26
N PHE A 127 19.37 8.91 1.09
CA PHE A 127 19.87 10.25 0.81
C PHE A 127 21.40 10.22 0.64
N ARG A 128 21.89 11.16 -0.16
CA ARG A 128 23.32 11.38 -0.39
C ARG A 128 23.59 12.86 -0.58
N PHE A 129 24.48 13.41 0.24
CA PHE A 129 24.96 14.78 0.12
C PHE A 129 26.38 14.80 -0.46
N GLU A 130 26.53 15.49 -1.59
CA GLU A 130 27.81 15.71 -2.25
C GLU A 130 28.25 17.16 -2.05
N ASP A 131 29.36 17.34 -1.33
CA ASP A 131 29.99 18.63 -1.08
C ASP A 131 30.58 19.16 -2.41
N MET A 132 30.06 20.29 -2.90
CA MET A 132 30.51 20.91 -4.13
C MET A 132 30.29 22.43 -4.13
N GLU A 133 31.18 23.15 -4.80
CA GLU A 133 31.01 24.58 -5.00
C GLU A 133 29.88 24.84 -6.01
N LEU A 134 28.85 25.51 -5.53
CA LEU A 134 27.71 25.94 -6.32
C LEU A 134 27.68 27.46 -6.32
N VAL A 135 27.45 28.04 -7.50
CA VAL A 135 27.29 29.48 -7.66
C VAL A 135 25.81 29.74 -7.95
N PRO A 136 25.13 30.62 -7.17
CA PRO A 136 23.78 31.05 -7.50
C PRO A 136 23.71 31.63 -8.92
N ASP A 137 22.59 31.44 -9.60
CA ASP A 137 22.39 32.02 -10.92
C ASP A 137 22.54 33.56 -10.82
N PRO A 138 23.51 34.19 -11.50
CA PRO A 138 23.79 35.61 -11.35
C PRO A 138 22.61 36.50 -11.80
N ASP A 139 21.79 36.02 -12.73
CA ASP A 139 20.67 36.80 -13.27
C ASP A 139 19.52 36.88 -12.24
N LEU A 140 19.26 35.77 -11.54
CA LEU A 140 18.13 35.64 -10.60
C LEU A 140 18.52 35.82 -9.13
N ALA A 141 19.76 35.50 -8.76
CA ALA A 141 20.32 35.59 -7.41
C ALA A 141 19.38 35.08 -6.30
N PHE A 142 18.64 34.01 -6.58
CA PHE A 142 17.62 33.47 -5.69
C PHE A 142 18.27 32.60 -4.60
N VAL A 143 17.95 32.90 -3.35
CA VAL A 143 18.41 32.18 -2.16
C VAL A 143 17.26 32.12 -1.16
N GLN A 144 17.05 30.96 -0.54
CA GLN A 144 16.11 30.76 0.57
C GLN A 144 16.86 30.32 1.81
N ILE A 145 16.56 30.97 2.93
CA ILE A 145 17.05 30.54 4.24
C ILE A 145 16.42 29.20 4.56
N THR A 146 17.27 28.19 4.79
CA THR A 146 16.82 26.81 4.98
C THR A 146 15.89 26.67 6.18
N GLU A 147 16.17 27.40 7.27
CA GLU A 147 15.33 27.43 8.47
C GLU A 147 13.92 27.93 8.17
N ASN A 148 13.77 28.95 7.32
CA ASN A 148 12.45 29.46 6.93
C ASN A 148 11.66 28.40 6.14
N VAL A 149 12.35 27.63 5.28
CA VAL A 149 11.74 26.55 4.52
C VAL A 149 11.33 25.41 5.45
N ILE A 150 12.19 25.00 6.39
CA ILE A 150 11.87 23.99 7.40
C ILE A 150 10.63 24.43 8.19
N MET A 151 10.63 25.65 8.72
CA MET A 151 9.51 26.18 9.50
C MET A 151 8.20 26.19 8.70
N GLU A 152 8.24 26.63 7.44
CA GLU A 152 7.05 26.65 6.58
C GLU A 152 6.56 25.22 6.27
N VAL A 153 7.46 24.29 6.00
CA VAL A 153 7.10 22.88 5.74
C VAL A 153 6.55 22.21 7.00
N SER A 154 7.16 22.40 8.18
CA SER A 154 6.63 21.89 9.45
C SER A 154 5.24 22.45 9.73
N ARG A 155 5.05 23.76 9.54
CA ARG A 155 3.73 24.40 9.67
C ARG A 155 2.71 23.75 8.73
N ARG A 156 3.08 23.44 7.49
CA ARG A 156 2.20 22.77 6.52
C ARG A 156 1.87 21.34 6.92
N LEU A 157 2.84 20.56 7.40
CA LEU A 157 2.61 19.19 7.87
C LEU A 157 1.68 19.14 9.08
N ASP A 158 1.87 20.05 10.04
CA ASP A 158 0.99 20.21 11.21
C ASP A 158 -0.43 20.63 10.80
N GLU A 159 -0.54 21.59 9.88
CA GLU A 159 -1.83 22.03 9.32
C GLU A 159 -2.51 20.91 8.53
N TRP A 160 -1.77 20.13 7.76
CA TRP A 160 -2.30 18.99 7.01
C TRP A 160 -2.85 17.93 7.94
N SER A 161 -2.16 17.64 9.04
CA SER A 161 -2.63 16.71 10.08
C SER A 161 -3.96 17.17 10.69
N LYS A 162 -4.14 18.49 10.88
CA LYS A 162 -5.43 19.06 11.31
C LYS A 162 -6.50 18.96 10.22
N ILE A 163 -6.15 19.25 8.97
CA ILE A 163 -7.06 19.10 7.82
C ILE A 163 -7.58 17.67 7.75
N GLN A 164 -6.70 16.67 7.89
CA GLN A 164 -7.03 15.24 7.89
C GLN A 164 -8.02 14.82 8.99
N SER A 165 -8.18 15.60 10.07
CA SER A 165 -9.18 15.29 11.10
C SER A 165 -10.64 15.44 10.62
N LYS A 166 -10.89 16.36 9.66
CA LYS A 166 -12.23 16.62 9.09
C LYS A 166 -12.32 16.30 7.60
N LEU A 167 -11.18 16.25 6.91
CA LEU A 167 -11.03 15.84 5.53
C LEU A 167 -9.90 14.79 5.43
N PRO A 168 -10.08 13.57 5.95
CA PRO A 168 -9.09 12.49 5.87
C PRO A 168 -8.57 12.21 4.46
N ASP A 169 -9.47 12.29 3.48
CA ASP A 169 -9.18 12.04 2.07
C ASP A 169 -9.77 13.17 1.20
N LEU A 170 -9.05 13.54 0.14
CA LEU A 170 -9.54 14.49 -0.86
C LEU A 170 -10.63 13.86 -1.75
N ASP A 171 -10.81 12.55 -1.73
CA ASP A 171 -11.87 11.85 -2.46
C ASP A 171 -13.21 11.86 -1.70
N MET A 172 -13.31 12.56 -0.57
CA MET A 172 -14.58 12.80 0.13
C MET A 172 -15.46 13.77 -0.64
N VAL A 173 -16.76 13.47 -0.74
CA VAL A 173 -17.78 14.34 -1.32
C VAL A 173 -18.09 15.49 -0.38
N LEU A 174 -18.04 16.71 -0.91
CA LEU A 174 -18.40 17.91 -0.17
C LEU A 174 -19.90 18.16 -0.34
N THR A 175 -20.60 18.36 0.77
CA THR A 175 -22.02 18.74 0.79
C THR A 175 -22.19 20.04 1.56
N LEU A 176 -23.09 20.92 1.10
CA LEU A 176 -23.48 22.10 1.86
C LEU A 176 -24.35 21.66 3.04
N ALA A 177 -23.97 22.05 4.24
CA ALA A 177 -24.76 21.80 5.43
C ALA A 177 -25.43 23.11 5.86
N PRO A 178 -26.77 23.16 5.99
CA PRO A 178 -27.42 24.28 6.66
C PRO A 178 -27.02 24.18 8.14
N GLY A 179 -26.02 24.97 8.55
CA GLY A 179 -25.54 25.00 9.92
C GLY A 179 -26.73 25.22 10.86
N SER A 180 -26.87 24.35 11.87
CA SER A 180 -27.96 24.38 12.85
C SER A 180 -28.04 25.68 13.67
N ASP A 181 -26.98 26.49 13.63
CA ASP A 181 -26.85 27.75 14.38
C ASP A 181 -26.62 29.00 13.49
N LEU A 182 -27.00 28.95 12.21
CA LEU A 182 -26.82 30.09 11.28
C LEU A 182 -27.78 31.26 11.51
N THR A 183 -28.70 31.18 12.48
CA THR A 183 -29.74 32.18 12.70
C THR A 183 -29.25 33.51 13.30
N SER A 184 -27.99 33.64 13.70
CA SER A 184 -27.50 34.87 14.36
C SER A 184 -26.11 35.38 13.97
N ALA A 185 -25.36 34.71 13.08
CA ALA A 185 -24.05 35.18 12.64
C ALA A 185 -24.11 35.65 11.18
N ARG A 186 -23.80 36.94 10.94
CA ARG A 186 -23.50 37.41 9.57
C ARG A 186 -22.30 36.60 9.07
N LEU A 187 -22.52 35.77 8.06
CA LEU A 187 -21.48 35.04 7.35
C LEU A 187 -20.66 36.03 6.51
N ASP A 188 -19.52 36.46 7.03
CA ASP A 188 -18.55 37.26 6.27
C ASP A 188 -17.55 36.30 5.59
N LEU A 189 -17.94 35.83 4.41
CA LEU A 189 -17.16 34.88 3.62
C LEU A 189 -16.26 35.62 2.63
N ARG A 190 -15.01 35.19 2.54
CA ARG A 190 -14.02 35.72 1.59
C ARG A 190 -14.37 35.26 0.17
N PRO A 191 -13.90 35.98 -0.88
CA PRO A 191 -14.16 35.59 -2.28
C PRO A 191 -13.75 34.15 -2.61
N GLU A 192 -12.64 33.68 -2.04
CA GLU A 192 -12.15 32.30 -2.22
C GLU A 192 -13.07 31.25 -1.58
N GLU A 193 -13.63 31.56 -0.41
CA GLU A 193 -14.59 30.70 0.29
C GLU A 193 -15.90 30.61 -0.49
N TRP A 194 -16.38 31.74 -1.02
CA TRP A 194 -17.54 31.80 -1.90
C TRP A 194 -17.34 30.98 -3.18
N LEU A 195 -16.16 31.07 -3.78
CA LEU A 195 -15.84 30.33 -5.00
C LEU A 195 -15.84 28.81 -4.77
N ILE A 196 -15.31 28.36 -3.62
CA ILE A 196 -15.36 26.96 -3.22
C ILE A 196 -16.82 26.52 -2.97
N LEU A 197 -17.58 27.29 -2.19
CA LEU A 197 -19.00 27.00 -1.92
C LEU A 197 -19.84 26.89 -3.20
N ALA A 198 -19.61 27.79 -4.17
CA ALA A 198 -20.30 27.77 -5.47
C ALA A 198 -20.00 26.51 -6.30
N ASN A 199 -18.87 25.84 -6.04
CA ASN A 199 -18.48 24.61 -6.70
C ASN A 199 -18.90 23.34 -5.94
N ILE A 200 -19.53 23.47 -4.77
CA ILE A 200 -20.04 22.34 -3.99
C ILE A 200 -21.49 22.06 -4.40
N ASP A 201 -21.70 20.94 -5.09
CA ASP A 201 -23.00 20.47 -5.57
C ASP A 201 -23.52 19.24 -4.82
N GLY A 202 -22.77 18.75 -3.82
CA GLY A 202 -23.09 17.53 -3.09
C GLY A 202 -22.70 16.23 -3.81
N GLN A 203 -22.03 16.32 -4.96
CA GLN A 203 -21.54 15.16 -5.73
C GLN A 203 -20.03 15.21 -5.94
N LYS A 204 -19.47 16.41 -6.11
CA LYS A 204 -18.04 16.60 -6.32
C LYS A 204 -17.23 16.26 -5.08
N THR A 205 -16.14 15.53 -5.29
CA THR A 205 -15.14 15.30 -4.25
C THR A 205 -14.33 16.56 -3.97
N ALA A 206 -13.68 16.63 -2.81
CA ALA A 206 -12.78 17.74 -2.52
C ALA A 206 -11.70 17.88 -3.61
N ARG A 207 -11.14 16.78 -4.12
CA ARG A 207 -10.20 16.77 -5.25
C ARG A 207 -10.78 17.41 -6.50
N GLN A 208 -12.03 17.08 -6.84
CA GLN A 208 -12.71 17.65 -8.01
C GLN A 208 -13.04 19.13 -7.82
N VAL A 209 -13.41 19.55 -6.60
CA VAL A 209 -13.63 20.97 -6.27
C VAL A 209 -12.33 21.76 -6.38
N ILE A 210 -11.23 21.25 -5.83
CA ILE A 210 -9.89 21.85 -5.94
C ILE A 210 -9.51 22.04 -7.41
N ALA A 211 -9.68 21.00 -8.23
CA ALA A 211 -9.38 21.06 -9.66
C ALA A 211 -10.29 22.07 -10.39
N SER A 212 -11.58 22.15 -10.04
CA SER A 212 -12.54 23.07 -10.67
C SER A 212 -12.25 24.54 -10.36
N VAL A 213 -11.81 24.83 -9.15
CA VAL A 213 -11.45 26.18 -8.71
C VAL A 213 -10.07 26.60 -9.26
N GLY A 214 -9.27 25.65 -9.75
CA GLY A 214 -7.90 25.90 -10.21
C GLY A 214 -6.95 26.30 -9.09
N GLY A 215 -7.32 25.97 -7.84
CA GLY A 215 -6.52 26.26 -6.66
C GLY A 215 -5.45 25.20 -6.42
N ARG A 216 -4.41 25.54 -5.65
CA ARG A 216 -3.41 24.56 -5.20
C ARG A 216 -4.01 23.63 -4.15
N GLU A 217 -3.62 22.36 -4.18
CA GLU A 217 -4.21 21.31 -3.34
C GLU A 217 -4.23 21.67 -1.86
N PHE A 218 -3.07 22.02 -1.30
CA PHE A 218 -2.93 22.35 0.12
C PHE A 218 -3.74 23.60 0.53
N GLU A 219 -3.59 24.71 -0.19
CA GLU A 219 -4.27 25.97 0.15
C GLU A 219 -5.79 25.83 0.06
N THR A 220 -6.27 25.14 -0.98
CA THR A 220 -7.70 24.98 -1.21
C THR A 220 -8.29 23.99 -0.20
N ALA A 221 -7.59 22.90 0.11
CA ALA A 221 -7.99 21.97 1.17
C ALA A 221 -8.06 22.66 2.55
N LYS A 222 -7.16 23.61 2.84
CA LYS A 222 -7.21 24.42 4.07
C LYS A 222 -8.47 25.28 4.13
N VAL A 223 -8.87 25.91 3.03
CA VAL A 223 -10.12 26.68 2.99
C VAL A 223 -11.34 25.77 3.14
N ILE A 224 -11.35 24.62 2.46
CA ILE A 224 -12.41 23.58 2.63
C ILE A 224 -12.50 23.13 4.09
N TYR A 225 -11.37 22.86 4.74
CA TYR A 225 -11.31 22.52 6.16
C TYR A 225 -11.90 23.64 7.03
N GLY A 226 -11.58 24.91 6.76
CA GLY A 226 -12.17 26.06 7.45
C GLY A 226 -13.70 26.08 7.34
N LEU A 227 -14.24 25.81 6.15
CA LEU A 227 -15.69 25.70 5.93
C LEU A 227 -16.31 24.48 6.63
N CYS A 228 -15.57 23.37 6.73
CA CYS A 228 -15.96 22.20 7.55
C CYS A 228 -15.88 22.49 9.06
N ALA A 229 -15.02 23.41 9.48
CA ALA A 229 -14.88 23.83 10.85
C ALA A 229 -16.06 24.70 11.30
N THR A 230 -16.54 25.59 10.44
CA THR A 230 -17.72 26.44 10.69
C THR A 230 -19.05 25.69 10.54
N GLY A 231 -19.03 24.47 10.00
CA GLY A 231 -20.23 23.66 9.77
C GLY A 231 -21.04 24.06 8.54
N LEU A 232 -20.49 24.93 7.67
CA LEU A 232 -21.09 25.29 6.37
C LEU A 232 -20.96 24.19 5.33
N VAL A 233 -19.87 23.43 5.43
CA VAL A 233 -19.58 22.30 4.55
C VAL A 233 -19.43 21.06 5.40
N LYS A 234 -19.94 19.94 4.90
CA LYS A 234 -19.69 18.63 5.47
C LYS A 234 -18.97 17.78 4.44
N ALA A 235 -17.75 17.39 4.77
CA ALA A 235 -17.05 16.34 4.03
C ALA A 235 -17.61 15.00 4.48
N THR A 236 -18.29 14.33 3.57
CA THR A 236 -18.69 12.94 3.75
C THR A 236 -17.77 12.09 2.91
N ALA A 237 -17.22 11.02 3.48
CA ALA A 237 -16.64 9.97 2.66
C ALA A 237 -17.62 9.66 1.54
N LEU A 238 -17.12 9.38 0.33
CA LEU A 238 -17.91 8.65 -0.64
C LEU A 238 -18.47 7.46 0.12
N LYS A 239 -19.73 7.54 0.56
CA LYS A 239 -20.51 6.36 0.80
C LYS A 239 -20.43 5.70 -0.56
N GLY A 240 -19.64 4.62 -0.67
CA GLY A 240 -19.74 3.74 -1.82
C GLY A 240 -21.25 3.58 -2.07
N PRO A 241 -21.69 3.83 -3.31
CA PRO A 241 -23.03 4.34 -3.58
C PRO A 241 -24.09 3.53 -2.83
N LEU A 242 -24.83 4.17 -1.93
CA LEU A 242 -26.09 3.59 -1.44
C LEU A 242 -27.22 4.06 -2.38
N SER A 243 -27.66 3.13 -3.23
CA SER A 243 -28.99 2.97 -3.83
C SER A 243 -29.73 4.25 -4.26
N LEU A 244 -29.63 4.59 -5.55
CA LEU A 244 -30.83 5.00 -6.30
C LEU A 244 -31.49 3.72 -6.77
N ASP A 245 -32.82 3.64 -6.67
CA ASP A 245 -33.68 2.53 -7.09
C ASP A 245 -33.60 2.25 -8.60
N ILE A 246 -32.43 1.82 -9.05
CA ILE A 246 -32.15 1.09 -10.27
C ILE A 246 -31.00 0.13 -9.88
N GLN A 247 -31.35 -1.10 -9.52
CA GLN A 247 -30.39 -2.13 -9.14
C GLN A 247 -29.51 -2.51 -10.35
N GLU A 248 -28.31 -1.93 -10.42
CA GLU A 248 -27.16 -2.59 -11.04
C GLU A 248 -26.18 -3.02 -9.93
N PRO A 249 -25.64 -4.25 -9.99
CA PRO A 249 -25.21 -4.98 -8.80
C PRO A 249 -23.87 -4.47 -8.27
N VAL A 250 -23.86 -4.03 -7.01
CA VAL A 250 -22.63 -3.87 -6.22
C VAL A 250 -21.89 -5.20 -6.25
N MET A 251 -20.76 -5.26 -6.95
CA MET A 251 -19.88 -6.41 -6.88
C MET A 251 -19.28 -6.44 -5.48
N ASP A 252 -19.84 -7.34 -4.67
CA ASP A 252 -19.32 -7.78 -3.38
C ASP A 252 -17.77 -7.80 -3.38
N PRO A 253 -17.08 -7.17 -2.41
CA PRO A 253 -15.62 -7.18 -2.31
C PRO A 253 -15.01 -8.58 -2.41
N ILE A 254 -15.76 -9.59 -1.92
CA ILE A 254 -15.40 -11.00 -2.07
C ILE A 254 -15.42 -11.42 -3.54
N LYS A 255 -16.42 -11.01 -4.32
CA LYS A 255 -16.47 -11.26 -5.77
C LYS A 255 -15.31 -10.59 -6.50
N THR A 256 -14.90 -9.39 -6.10
CA THR A 256 -13.73 -8.71 -6.66
C THR A 256 -12.45 -9.49 -6.37
N GLY A 257 -12.24 -9.90 -5.12
CA GLY A 257 -11.09 -10.74 -4.76
C GLY A 257 -11.08 -12.07 -5.53
N LEU A 258 -12.25 -12.70 -5.69
CA LEU A 258 -12.41 -13.91 -6.51
C LEU A 258 -12.10 -13.69 -8.00
N GLU A 259 -12.45 -12.53 -8.55
CA GLU A 259 -12.06 -12.18 -9.93
C GLU A 259 -10.55 -12.00 -10.07
N LEU A 260 -9.88 -11.45 -9.06
CA LEU A 260 -8.42 -11.32 -9.04
C LEU A 260 -7.75 -12.69 -8.99
N ILE A 261 -8.26 -13.62 -8.17
CA ILE A 261 -7.80 -15.03 -8.16
C ILE A 261 -7.99 -15.67 -9.55
N LYS A 262 -9.14 -15.45 -10.21
CA LYS A 262 -9.39 -15.98 -11.56
C LYS A 262 -8.47 -15.38 -12.62
N LYS A 263 -8.04 -14.13 -12.45
CA LYS A 263 -7.11 -13.42 -13.33
C LYS A 263 -5.64 -13.67 -12.97
N ASP A 264 -5.36 -14.59 -12.04
CA ASP A 264 -4.02 -14.94 -11.56
C ASP A 264 -3.27 -13.76 -10.92
N GLN A 265 -3.99 -12.75 -10.43
CA GLN A 265 -3.44 -11.59 -9.73
C GLN A 265 -3.43 -11.86 -8.22
N LEU A 266 -2.62 -12.84 -7.80
CA LEU A 266 -2.68 -13.43 -6.46
C LEU A 266 -2.26 -12.44 -5.35
N GLU A 267 -1.24 -11.61 -5.58
CA GLU A 267 -0.78 -10.63 -4.59
C GLU A 267 -1.84 -9.56 -4.31
N LYS A 268 -2.56 -9.12 -5.36
CA LYS A 268 -3.67 -8.17 -5.24
C LYS A 268 -4.89 -8.80 -4.58
N ALA A 269 -5.13 -10.10 -4.84
CA ALA A 269 -6.18 -10.83 -4.14
C ALA A 269 -5.88 -10.91 -2.64
N ILE A 270 -4.63 -11.23 -2.26
CA ILE A 270 -4.16 -11.24 -0.86
C ILE A 270 -4.37 -9.87 -0.20
N GLU A 271 -3.96 -8.78 -0.86
CA GLU A 271 -4.18 -7.42 -0.37
C GLU A 271 -5.68 -7.14 -0.17
N THR A 272 -6.51 -7.46 -1.17
CA THR A 272 -7.97 -7.23 -1.13
C THR A 272 -8.62 -7.99 0.04
N PHE A 273 -8.29 -9.26 0.25
CA PHE A 273 -8.85 -10.03 1.36
C PHE A 273 -8.28 -9.60 2.71
N SER A 274 -7.02 -9.18 2.78
CA SER A 274 -6.43 -8.62 4.01
C SER A 274 -7.14 -7.33 4.43
N GLU A 275 -7.48 -6.45 3.48
CA GLU A 275 -8.27 -5.24 3.74
C GLU A 275 -9.68 -5.55 4.24
N ILE A 276 -10.30 -6.63 3.76
CA ILE A 276 -11.60 -7.10 4.27
C ILE A 276 -11.43 -7.51 5.73
N LEU A 277 -10.39 -8.28 6.07
CA LEU A 277 -10.14 -8.74 7.43
C LEU A 277 -9.74 -7.63 8.41
N ILE A 278 -9.20 -6.49 7.94
CA ILE A 278 -9.02 -5.30 8.79
C ILE A 278 -10.37 -4.76 9.29
N LYS A 279 -11.42 -4.84 8.45
CA LYS A 279 -12.76 -4.32 8.76
C LYS A 279 -13.65 -5.37 9.43
N GLU A 280 -13.52 -6.62 9.01
CA GLU A 280 -14.28 -7.77 9.49
C GLU A 280 -13.31 -8.90 9.88
N PRO A 281 -12.66 -8.81 11.06
CA PRO A 281 -11.62 -9.76 11.46
C PRO A 281 -12.09 -11.21 11.60
N ASP A 282 -13.40 -11.42 11.78
CA ASP A 282 -13.98 -12.76 12.01
C ASP A 282 -14.64 -13.33 10.75
N SER A 283 -14.44 -12.73 9.57
CA SER A 283 -15.14 -13.09 8.33
C SER A 283 -14.66 -14.44 7.78
N PRO A 284 -15.49 -15.52 7.82
CA PRO A 284 -15.05 -16.85 7.39
C PRO A 284 -14.73 -16.93 5.90
N LEU A 285 -15.48 -16.19 5.08
CA LEU A 285 -15.30 -16.17 3.63
C LEU A 285 -14.02 -15.43 3.24
N ALA A 286 -13.69 -14.34 3.94
CA ALA A 286 -12.45 -13.61 3.66
C ALA A 286 -11.23 -14.45 4.02
N HIS A 287 -11.23 -15.11 5.19
CA HIS A 287 -10.20 -16.08 5.56
C HIS A 287 -10.10 -17.25 4.56
N LEU A 288 -11.23 -17.78 4.08
CA LEU A 288 -11.25 -18.89 3.10
C LEU A 288 -10.55 -18.51 1.80
N TYR A 289 -10.87 -17.35 1.23
CA TYR A 289 -10.31 -16.94 -0.05
C TYR A 289 -8.89 -16.36 0.05
N LEU A 290 -8.55 -15.79 1.20
CA LEU A 290 -7.15 -15.45 1.51
C LEU A 290 -6.29 -16.72 1.59
N ALA A 291 -6.81 -17.78 2.24
CA ALA A 291 -6.14 -19.08 2.28
C ALA A 291 -5.98 -19.71 0.88
N GLU A 292 -6.98 -19.55 0.01
CA GLU A 292 -6.88 -20.01 -1.39
C GLU A 292 -5.81 -19.24 -2.16
N ALA A 293 -5.73 -17.93 -1.98
CA ALA A 293 -4.71 -17.09 -2.60
C ALA A 293 -3.30 -17.49 -2.12
N TYR A 294 -3.10 -17.66 -0.81
CA TYR A 294 -1.83 -18.14 -0.24
C TYR A 294 -1.47 -19.56 -0.72
N PHE A 295 -2.46 -20.44 -0.85
CA PHE A 295 -2.21 -21.79 -1.37
C PHE A 295 -1.72 -21.76 -2.83
N LYS A 296 -2.23 -20.84 -3.64
CA LYS A 296 -1.81 -20.65 -5.04
C LYS A 296 -0.42 -20.00 -5.16
N THR A 297 -0.01 -19.16 -4.20
CA THR A 297 1.35 -18.59 -4.12
C THR A 297 2.36 -19.52 -3.43
N GLU A 298 1.97 -20.77 -3.13
CA GLU A 298 2.79 -21.77 -2.42
C GLU A 298 3.17 -21.39 -0.98
N SER A 299 2.48 -20.41 -0.39
CA SER A 299 2.59 -20.01 1.02
C SER A 299 1.73 -20.94 1.88
N PHE A 300 2.14 -22.21 1.98
CA PHE A 300 1.28 -23.26 2.54
C PHE A 300 1.03 -23.14 4.05
N ASP A 301 1.99 -22.62 4.82
CA ASP A 301 1.84 -22.44 6.26
C ASP A 301 0.81 -21.35 6.58
N GLU A 302 0.87 -20.23 5.86
CA GLU A 302 -0.10 -19.14 5.91
C GLU A 302 -1.49 -19.62 5.46
N ALA A 303 -1.56 -20.37 4.36
CA ALA A 303 -2.82 -20.95 3.90
C ALA A 303 -3.47 -21.85 4.97
N ILE A 304 -2.70 -22.70 5.64
CA ILE A 304 -3.20 -23.57 6.71
C ILE A 304 -3.76 -22.76 7.88
N MET A 305 -3.07 -21.69 8.28
CA MET A 305 -3.53 -20.80 9.35
C MET A 305 -4.86 -20.14 8.97
N GLU A 306 -4.96 -19.57 7.78
CA GLU A 306 -6.16 -18.87 7.31
C GLU A 306 -7.35 -19.83 7.12
N TYR A 307 -7.12 -21.04 6.59
CA TYR A 307 -8.18 -22.07 6.52
C TYR A 307 -8.71 -22.47 7.90
N LYS A 308 -7.86 -22.50 8.94
CA LYS A 308 -8.29 -22.78 10.31
C LYS A 308 -9.13 -21.64 10.89
N LEU A 309 -8.76 -20.39 10.60
CA LEU A 309 -9.55 -19.22 10.98
C LEU A 309 -10.92 -19.22 10.26
N ALA A 310 -10.93 -19.55 8.97
CA ALA A 310 -12.16 -19.68 8.17
C ALA A 310 -13.11 -20.76 8.71
N SER A 311 -12.56 -21.85 9.26
CA SER A 311 -13.34 -22.91 9.89
C SER A 311 -14.00 -22.45 11.19
N GLN A 312 -13.48 -21.40 11.86
CA GLN A 312 -13.94 -20.95 13.18
C GLN A 312 -14.01 -22.09 14.22
N GLY A 313 -13.18 -23.11 14.07
CA GLY A 313 -13.21 -24.33 14.90
C GLY A 313 -14.36 -25.29 14.59
N ARG A 314 -15.14 -25.06 13.52
CA ARG A 314 -16.14 -25.99 12.99
C ARG A 314 -15.54 -26.83 11.87
N ASP A 315 -15.35 -28.12 12.13
CA ASP A 315 -14.75 -29.08 11.22
C ASP A 315 -15.75 -29.67 10.20
N ASP A 316 -16.93 -29.07 10.02
CA ASP A 316 -18.03 -29.59 9.20
C ASP A 316 -18.05 -29.03 7.76
N ASN A 317 -17.28 -27.97 7.46
CA ASN A 317 -17.20 -27.42 6.11
C ASN A 317 -16.36 -28.33 5.18
N PRO A 318 -16.96 -28.97 4.16
CA PRO A 318 -16.23 -29.88 3.30
C PRO A 318 -15.17 -29.19 2.43
N GLU A 319 -15.43 -27.97 1.96
CA GLU A 319 -14.49 -27.26 1.09
C GLU A 319 -13.19 -26.91 1.83
N ILE A 320 -13.31 -26.43 3.07
CA ILE A 320 -12.15 -26.15 3.92
C ILE A 320 -11.36 -27.43 4.21
N ASN A 321 -12.04 -28.52 4.54
CA ASN A 321 -11.40 -29.82 4.79
C ASN A 321 -10.70 -30.38 3.53
N TYR A 322 -11.29 -30.19 2.36
CA TYR A 322 -10.69 -30.56 1.08
C TYR A 322 -9.37 -29.78 0.85
N CYS A 323 -9.41 -28.45 0.97
CA CYS A 323 -8.25 -27.58 0.75
C CYS A 323 -7.15 -27.77 1.81
N LEU A 324 -7.52 -27.88 3.09
CA LEU A 324 -6.58 -28.19 4.18
C LEU A 324 -5.86 -29.51 3.95
N GLY A 325 -6.55 -30.54 3.45
CA GLY A 325 -5.93 -31.82 3.16
C GLY A 325 -4.80 -31.71 2.13
N PHE A 326 -4.99 -30.91 1.07
CA PHE A 326 -3.93 -30.64 0.10
C PHE A 326 -2.81 -29.75 0.65
N ALA A 327 -3.15 -28.74 1.47
CA ALA A 327 -2.14 -27.89 2.09
C ALA A 327 -1.22 -28.69 3.02
N TYR A 328 -1.78 -29.58 3.83
CA TYR A 328 -1.00 -30.50 4.67
C TYR A 328 -0.15 -31.48 3.86
N ALA A 329 -0.68 -32.00 2.76
CA ALA A 329 0.09 -32.88 1.88
C ALA A 329 1.30 -32.16 1.25
N LYS A 330 1.16 -30.88 0.88
CA LYS A 330 2.22 -30.07 0.30
C LYS A 330 3.39 -29.80 1.25
N ILE A 331 3.11 -29.70 2.55
CA ILE A 331 4.15 -29.59 3.59
C ILE A 331 4.60 -30.94 4.17
N GLY A 332 4.20 -32.06 3.54
CA GLY A 332 4.62 -33.42 3.91
C GLY A 332 3.91 -34.02 5.13
N ARG A 333 2.89 -33.36 5.68
CA ARG A 333 2.13 -33.80 6.87
C ARG A 333 0.97 -34.71 6.47
N LEU A 334 1.30 -35.90 5.96
CA LEU A 334 0.32 -36.82 5.38
C LEU A 334 -0.73 -37.34 6.39
N GLU A 335 -0.42 -37.43 7.69
CA GLU A 335 -1.42 -37.74 8.74
C GLU A 335 -2.55 -36.72 8.75
N LEU A 336 -2.19 -35.44 8.78
CA LEU A 336 -3.14 -34.35 8.87
C LEU A 336 -3.90 -34.21 7.55
N ALA A 337 -3.25 -34.49 6.42
CA ALA A 337 -3.88 -34.52 5.11
C ALA A 337 -5.02 -35.56 5.06
N VAL A 338 -4.73 -36.81 5.47
CA VAL A 338 -5.71 -37.90 5.51
C VAL A 338 -6.86 -37.58 6.46
N GLU A 339 -6.57 -37.07 7.66
CA GLU A 339 -7.61 -36.69 8.63
C GLU A 339 -8.60 -35.68 8.04
N ARG A 340 -8.11 -34.64 7.36
CA ARG A 340 -8.95 -33.60 6.74
C ARG A 340 -9.73 -34.14 5.55
N TRP A 341 -9.11 -34.98 4.73
CA TRP A 341 -9.79 -35.64 3.62
C TRP A 341 -10.88 -36.62 4.06
N GLU A 342 -10.70 -37.34 5.16
CA GLU A 342 -11.77 -38.17 5.71
C GLU A 342 -12.93 -37.35 6.26
N ARG A 343 -12.64 -36.22 6.92
CA ARG A 343 -13.68 -35.25 7.30
C ARG A 343 -14.46 -34.77 6.08
N PHE A 344 -13.78 -34.40 5.00
CA PHE A 344 -14.43 -34.07 3.73
C PHE A 344 -15.35 -35.20 3.25
N LEU A 345 -14.85 -36.45 3.20
CA LEU A 345 -15.65 -37.60 2.78
C LEU A 345 -16.87 -37.86 3.69
N SER A 346 -16.76 -37.59 4.99
CA SER A 346 -17.87 -37.77 5.95
C SER A 346 -19.02 -36.79 5.75
N PHE A 347 -18.75 -35.60 5.18
CA PHE A 347 -19.75 -34.57 4.93
C PHE A 347 -20.10 -34.42 3.43
N SER A 348 -19.45 -35.15 2.53
CA SER A 348 -19.60 -35.02 1.06
C SER A 348 -19.70 -36.37 0.34
N HIS A 349 -20.72 -37.15 0.69
CA HIS A 349 -20.92 -38.50 0.14
C HIS A 349 -21.17 -38.51 -1.38
N ASP A 350 -21.80 -37.46 -1.93
CA ASP A 350 -22.17 -37.34 -3.36
C ASP A 350 -21.29 -36.36 -4.15
N ASP A 351 -20.19 -35.84 -3.57
CA ASP A 351 -19.29 -34.92 -4.29
C ASP A 351 -18.46 -35.68 -5.33
N LYS A 352 -18.41 -35.16 -6.56
CA LYS A 352 -17.65 -35.75 -7.68
C LYS A 352 -16.15 -35.91 -7.35
N ARG A 353 -15.62 -35.10 -6.43
CA ARG A 353 -14.24 -35.16 -5.94
C ARG A 353 -14.01 -36.30 -4.95
N ALA A 354 -15.06 -36.84 -4.32
CA ALA A 354 -14.96 -37.87 -3.28
C ALA A 354 -14.26 -39.15 -3.75
N GLY A 355 -14.45 -39.56 -5.00
CA GLY A 355 -13.75 -40.73 -5.57
C GLY A 355 -12.24 -40.58 -5.54
N LYS A 356 -11.73 -39.44 -6.04
CA LYS A 356 -10.30 -39.13 -6.05
C LYS A 356 -9.73 -39.00 -4.63
N ILE A 357 -10.46 -38.35 -3.73
CA ILE A 357 -10.02 -38.23 -2.33
C ILE A 357 -9.97 -39.60 -1.65
N ARG A 358 -10.93 -40.49 -1.91
CA ARG A 358 -10.92 -41.87 -1.39
C ARG A 358 -9.71 -42.65 -1.90
N GLU A 359 -9.36 -42.53 -3.18
CA GLU A 359 -8.15 -43.14 -3.74
C GLU A 359 -6.87 -42.60 -3.07
N LEU A 360 -6.77 -41.29 -2.82
CA LEU A 360 -5.63 -40.67 -2.14
C LEU A 360 -5.50 -41.17 -0.70
N VAL A 361 -6.61 -41.26 0.03
CA VAL A 361 -6.64 -41.82 1.39
C VAL A 361 -6.24 -43.29 1.37
N ASP A 362 -6.81 -44.10 0.48
CA ASP A 362 -6.49 -45.53 0.37
C ASP A 362 -5.01 -45.77 -0.02
N LEU A 363 -4.45 -44.93 -0.88
CA LEU A 363 -3.03 -44.97 -1.23
C LEU A 363 -2.15 -44.64 -0.01
N ALA A 364 -2.50 -43.59 0.74
CA ALA A 364 -1.77 -43.23 1.96
C ALA A 364 -1.84 -44.34 3.01
N VAL A 365 -2.98 -45.02 3.16
CA VAL A 365 -3.14 -46.19 4.04
C VAL A 365 -2.28 -47.36 3.56
N ARG A 366 -2.26 -47.68 2.27
CA ARG A 366 -1.40 -48.76 1.74
C ARG A 366 0.09 -48.46 1.91
N TRP A 367 0.49 -47.20 1.75
CA TRP A 367 1.86 -46.79 2.04
C TRP A 367 2.20 -46.95 3.53
N ALA A 368 1.23 -46.70 4.42
CA ALA A 368 1.37 -46.94 5.85
C ALA A 368 1.60 -48.42 6.15
N GLU A 369 0.75 -49.29 5.60
CA GLU A 369 0.85 -50.74 5.76
C GLU A 369 2.18 -51.29 5.21
N GLY A 370 2.62 -50.81 4.05
CA GLY A 370 3.92 -51.21 3.47
C GLY A 370 5.13 -50.74 4.28
N LEU A 371 5.02 -49.62 5.02
CA LEU A 371 6.04 -49.16 5.95
C LEU A 371 6.05 -49.99 7.24
N GLU A 372 4.87 -50.34 7.77
CA GLU A 372 4.73 -51.26 8.91
C GLU A 372 5.27 -52.65 8.60
N GLU A 373 4.92 -53.23 7.45
CA GLU A 373 5.37 -54.56 7.07
C GLU A 373 6.90 -54.60 6.90
N LYS A 374 7.49 -53.57 6.28
CA LYS A 374 8.95 -53.43 6.20
C LYS A 374 9.61 -53.26 7.56
N ALA A 375 9.00 -52.48 8.46
CA ALA A 375 9.51 -52.32 9.82
C ALA A 375 9.41 -53.62 10.63
N ALA A 376 8.29 -54.35 10.52
CA ALA A 376 8.06 -55.64 11.17
C ALA A 376 8.94 -56.75 10.61
N VAL A 377 9.24 -56.76 9.31
CA VAL A 377 10.20 -57.69 8.69
C VAL A 377 11.63 -57.36 9.09
N ALA A 378 11.97 -56.08 9.27
CA ALA A 378 13.29 -55.66 9.76
C ALA A 378 13.48 -56.09 11.24
N ASP A 379 12.46 -55.91 12.07
CA ASP A 379 12.44 -56.33 13.49
C ASP A 379 12.40 -57.88 13.63
N GLY A 380 11.60 -58.56 12.80
CA GLY A 380 11.53 -60.02 12.74
C GLY A 380 12.83 -60.69 12.28
N ARG A 381 13.56 -60.08 11.32
CA ARG A 381 14.92 -60.51 10.93
C ARG A 381 15.93 -60.33 12.06
N GLN A 382 15.77 -59.32 12.91
CA GLN A 382 16.58 -59.17 14.11
C GLN A 382 16.28 -60.25 15.15
N THR A 383 15.01 -60.68 15.30
CA THR A 383 14.65 -61.77 16.24
C THR A 383 15.00 -63.19 15.75
N MET A 384 15.07 -63.42 14.43
CA MET A 384 15.42 -64.73 13.84
C MET A 384 16.91 -64.90 13.55
N ALA A 385 17.70 -63.81 13.53
CA ALA A 385 19.15 -63.86 13.38
C ALA A 385 19.84 -64.15 14.73
N GLY A 386 19.55 -65.32 15.29
CA GLY A 386 20.57 -66.04 16.06
C GLY A 386 21.61 -66.55 15.07
N PHE A 387 22.87 -66.18 15.29
CA PHE A 387 24.10 -66.57 14.57
C PHE A 387 24.56 -65.69 13.40
N ASP A 388 25.65 -64.95 13.71
CA ASP A 388 26.73 -64.47 12.84
C ASP A 388 26.44 -63.46 11.72
N LYS A 389 26.02 -62.24 12.11
CA LYS A 389 26.57 -60.94 11.64
C LYS A 389 25.82 -59.79 12.33
N PRO A 390 26.47 -58.66 12.67
CA PRO A 390 25.74 -57.47 13.11
C PRO A 390 24.96 -56.93 11.91
N ALA A 391 23.65 -57.23 11.86
CA ALA A 391 22.73 -56.55 10.96
C ALA A 391 22.67 -55.08 11.41
N GLU A 392 22.78 -54.14 10.47
CA GLU A 392 22.54 -52.72 10.73
C GLU A 392 21.20 -52.56 11.46
N PRO A 393 21.12 -51.72 12.51
CA PRO A 393 19.87 -51.51 13.22
C PRO A 393 18.81 -51.06 12.22
N ALA A 394 17.66 -51.75 12.22
CA ALA A 394 16.50 -51.33 11.45
C ALA A 394 16.25 -49.83 11.73
N PRO A 395 16.03 -48.99 10.71
CA PRO A 395 15.80 -47.57 10.93
C PRO A 395 14.58 -47.42 11.84
N GLU A 396 14.79 -46.94 13.06
CA GLU A 396 13.71 -46.71 14.01
C GLU A 396 12.74 -45.69 13.39
N LEU A 397 11.48 -46.11 13.23
CA LEU A 397 10.41 -45.22 12.79
C LEU A 397 10.32 -44.03 13.77
N SER A 398 10.31 -42.81 13.24
CA SER A 398 10.20 -41.61 14.07
C SER A 398 8.90 -41.63 14.90
N PRO A 399 8.84 -40.95 16.05
CA PRO A 399 7.62 -40.88 16.87
C PRO A 399 6.39 -40.41 16.08
N GLU A 400 6.59 -39.50 15.13
CA GLU A 400 5.56 -38.98 14.23
C GLU A 400 5.04 -40.06 13.28
N VAL A 401 5.94 -40.88 12.70
CA VAL A 401 5.57 -42.00 11.83
C VAL A 401 4.86 -43.10 12.62
N LYS A 402 5.29 -43.40 13.85
CA LYS A 402 4.60 -44.37 14.74
C LYS A 402 3.19 -43.89 15.11
N ALA A 403 3.03 -42.60 15.43
CA ALA A 403 1.73 -42.01 15.70
C ALA A 403 0.83 -41.97 14.45
N TRP A 404 1.40 -41.71 13.27
CA TRP A 404 0.72 -41.79 11.98
C TRP A 404 0.20 -43.22 11.73
N LEU A 405 1.05 -44.23 11.90
CA LEU A 405 0.70 -45.65 11.78
C LEU A 405 -0.44 -46.07 12.72
N GLU A 406 -0.35 -45.70 14.00
CA GLU A 406 -1.41 -46.00 14.98
C GLU A 406 -2.75 -45.34 14.61
N ARG A 407 -2.71 -44.12 14.05
CA ARG A 407 -3.90 -43.43 13.55
C ARG A 407 -4.45 -44.13 12.31
N MET A 408 -3.62 -44.48 11.33
CA MET A 408 -4.04 -45.21 10.13
C MET A 408 -4.66 -46.57 10.46
N LYS A 409 -4.15 -47.25 11.50
CA LYS A 409 -4.74 -48.47 12.04
C LYS A 409 -6.14 -48.25 12.62
N LYS A 410 -6.32 -47.23 13.46
CA LYS A 410 -7.65 -46.84 13.99
C LYS A 410 -8.62 -46.42 12.87
N LEU A 411 -8.13 -45.77 11.82
CA LEU A 411 -8.92 -45.38 10.65
C LEU A 411 -9.39 -46.60 9.86
N LYS A 412 -8.53 -47.60 9.66
CA LYS A 412 -8.89 -48.90 9.07
C LYS A 412 -9.97 -49.62 9.88
N GLU A 413 -9.81 -49.68 11.21
CA GLU A 413 -10.78 -50.31 12.11
C GLU A 413 -12.16 -49.65 12.03
N ARG A 414 -12.22 -48.33 11.81
CA ARG A 414 -13.48 -47.58 11.61
C ARG A 414 -14.11 -47.77 10.22
N ARG A 415 -13.31 -48.12 9.20
CA ARG A 415 -13.77 -48.31 7.81
C ARG A 415 -14.17 -49.74 7.48
N LEU A 416 -13.83 -50.72 8.33
CA LEU A 416 -14.36 -52.07 8.23
C LEU A 416 -15.86 -52.05 8.61
N PRO A 417 -16.76 -52.61 7.78
CA PRO A 417 -18.14 -52.80 8.20
C PRO A 417 -18.15 -53.62 9.49
N ILE A 418 -19.02 -53.25 10.43
CA ILE A 418 -19.32 -54.07 11.61
C ILE A 418 -19.86 -55.40 11.07
N MET A 419 -18.98 -56.37 10.82
CA MET A 419 -19.37 -57.75 10.57
C MET A 419 -19.81 -58.32 11.91
N GLY A 420 -21.12 -58.25 12.13
CA GLY A 420 -21.85 -58.89 13.20
C GLY A 420 -23.28 -59.10 12.76
N GLU A 421 -23.50 -60.04 11.85
CA GLU A 421 -24.34 -61.24 12.02
C GLU A 421 -24.22 -62.18 10.81
#